data_AF-A0A4Z1KJR9-F1
#
_entry.id   AF-A0A4Z1KJR9-F1
#
_cell.length_a   1.000
_cell.length_b   1.000
_cell.length_c   1.000
_cell.angle_alpha   90.00
_cell.angle_beta   90.00
_cell.angle_gamma   90.00
#
_symmetry.space_group_name_H-M   'P 1'
#
loop_
_entity.id
_entity.type
_entity.pdbx_description
1 polymer ?
#
loop_
_entity_poly.entity_id
_entity_poly.type
_entity_poly.pdbx_seq_one_letter_code
_entity_poly.pdbx_strand_id
1 'polypeptide(L)'
;MASTTDADFSSPPLALSCTICSFPAKDCARCKSAAYCSSECQTMDWPLHKTLCKKITAMPPRPSPTHKLGILFPTYSKSPDLVWVNFKKIEIPGAEGQFHLPDVDRFLTYDSGDSFDSEQLLIKPQWIMRTLNINILLLFTCGIILDLMDQG
;
A
#
# COMPACT_ATOMS: atom_id res chain seq x y z
N MET A 1 -29.66 -41.14 0.40
CA MET A 1 -28.76 -40.08 -0.09
C MET A 1 -29.62 -38.86 -0.34
N ALA A 2 -29.57 -37.88 0.55
CA ALA A 2 -30.27 -36.60 0.38
C ALA A 2 -29.18 -35.52 0.40
N SER A 3 -29.00 -34.88 -0.74
CA SER A 3 -28.19 -33.69 -0.93
C SER A 3 -28.90 -32.51 -0.26
N THR A 4 -28.18 -31.77 0.56
CA THR A 4 -28.53 -30.38 0.90
C THR A 4 -27.29 -29.54 0.61
N THR A 5 -27.39 -28.79 -0.48
CA THR A 5 -26.54 -27.66 -0.83
C THR A 5 -26.90 -26.51 0.11
N ASP A 6 -25.97 -26.05 0.95
CA ASP A 6 -26.23 -24.86 1.76
C ASP A 6 -25.05 -23.89 1.76
N ALA A 7 -25.40 -22.66 1.38
CA ALA A 7 -24.84 -21.38 1.75
C ALA A 7 -23.45 -20.99 1.21
N ASP A 8 -23.49 -20.39 0.02
CA ASP A 8 -22.55 -19.40 -0.49
C ASP A 8 -22.47 -18.21 0.49
N PHE A 9 -21.38 -18.11 1.24
CA PHE A 9 -21.04 -16.94 2.07
C PHE A 9 -20.55 -15.80 1.17
N SER A 10 -21.43 -15.25 0.32
CA SER A 10 -21.17 -14.02 -0.39
C SER A 10 -21.27 -12.86 0.60
N SER A 11 -20.15 -12.56 1.26
CA SER A 11 -20.00 -11.35 2.07
C SER A 11 -20.47 -10.14 1.25
N PRO A 12 -21.33 -9.25 1.79
CA PRO A 12 -21.78 -8.08 1.05
C PRO A 12 -20.56 -7.26 0.62
N PRO A 13 -20.55 -6.68 -0.59
CA PRO A 13 -19.45 -5.86 -1.06
C PRO A 13 -19.20 -4.76 -0.03
N LEU A 14 -17.96 -4.73 0.50
CA LEU A 14 -17.54 -3.71 1.46
C LEU A 14 -17.82 -2.34 0.83
N ALA A 15 -18.67 -1.55 1.50
CA ALA A 15 -18.99 -0.22 1.02
C ALA A 15 -17.71 0.64 1.01
N LEU A 16 -17.43 1.26 -0.14
CA LEU A 16 -16.29 2.17 -0.26
C LEU A 16 -16.57 3.44 0.55
N SER A 17 -15.53 3.96 1.20
CA SER A 17 -15.57 5.21 1.96
C SER A 17 -14.88 6.34 1.19
N CYS A 18 -15.40 7.54 1.35
CA CYS A 18 -14.86 8.75 0.72
C CYS A 18 -13.46 9.03 1.26
N THR A 19 -12.49 9.25 0.36
CA THR A 19 -11.12 9.57 0.73
C THR A 19 -10.99 10.88 1.52
N ILE A 20 -11.95 11.81 1.40
CA ILE A 20 -11.93 13.12 2.06
C ILE A 20 -12.67 13.13 3.40
N CYS A 21 -13.80 12.46 3.50
CA CYS A 21 -14.73 12.60 4.65
C CYS A 21 -15.28 11.27 5.18
N SER A 22 -14.81 10.13 4.68
CA SER A 22 -15.14 8.77 5.13
C SER A 22 -16.61 8.32 4.98
N PHE A 23 -17.51 9.15 4.43
CA PHE A 23 -18.87 8.76 4.09
C PHE A 23 -18.93 7.73 2.94
N PRO A 24 -20.04 6.97 2.78
CA PRO A 24 -20.21 6.06 1.65
C PRO A 24 -19.99 6.76 0.31
N ALA A 25 -19.24 6.10 -0.57
CA ALA A 25 -18.69 6.71 -1.76
C ALA A 25 -18.71 5.78 -2.96
N LYS A 26 -18.52 6.36 -4.15
CA LYS A 26 -18.31 5.62 -5.39
C LYS A 26 -16.86 5.74 -5.81
N ASP A 27 -16.35 4.70 -6.45
CA ASP A 27 -14.99 4.66 -6.95
C ASP A 27 -14.75 5.74 -8.03
N CYS A 28 -13.52 6.20 -8.11
CA CYS A 28 -13.05 7.04 -9.18
C CYS A 28 -13.20 6.28 -10.51
N ALA A 29 -14.07 6.76 -11.39
CA ALA A 29 -14.42 6.10 -12.65
C ALA A 29 -13.21 5.76 -13.55
N ARG A 30 -12.09 6.46 -13.37
CA ARG A 30 -10.86 6.25 -14.13
C ARG A 30 -9.97 5.14 -13.53
N CYS A 31 -9.56 5.29 -12.28
CA CYS A 31 -8.51 4.45 -11.70
C CYS A 31 -9.02 3.39 -10.70
N LYS A 32 -10.27 3.53 -10.23
CA LYS A 32 -10.93 2.62 -9.26
C LYS A 32 -10.17 2.41 -7.93
N SER A 33 -9.21 3.28 -7.62
CA SER A 33 -8.32 3.17 -6.45
C SER A 33 -8.56 4.23 -5.37
N ALA A 34 -9.47 5.17 -5.61
CA ALA A 34 -9.97 6.14 -4.65
C ALA A 34 -11.49 6.22 -4.78
N ALA A 35 -12.19 6.71 -3.77
CA ALA A 35 -13.64 6.84 -3.81
C ALA A 35 -14.08 8.19 -3.25
N TYR A 36 -15.13 8.76 -3.82
CA TYR A 36 -15.68 10.06 -3.41
C TYR A 36 -17.21 10.00 -3.28
N CYS A 37 -17.74 10.67 -2.26
CA CYS A 37 -19.19 10.79 -2.08
C CYS A 37 -19.80 11.86 -2.99
N SER A 38 -18.99 12.79 -3.50
CA SER A 38 -19.43 13.91 -4.34
C SER A 38 -18.32 14.44 -5.25
N SER A 39 -18.70 15.26 -6.23
CA SER A 39 -17.76 15.89 -7.18
C SER A 39 -16.85 16.92 -6.51
N GLU A 40 -17.34 17.55 -5.44
CA GLU A 40 -16.59 18.51 -4.62
C GLU A 40 -15.46 17.81 -3.88
N CYS A 41 -15.73 16.64 -3.27
CA CYS A 41 -14.68 15.84 -2.61
C CYS A 41 -13.64 15.35 -3.62
N GLN A 42 -14.05 14.94 -4.82
CA GLN A 42 -13.13 14.55 -5.89
C GLN A 42 -12.27 15.74 -6.35
N THR A 43 -12.87 16.91 -6.53
CA THR A 43 -12.17 18.13 -6.98
C THR A 43 -11.18 18.61 -5.93
N MET A 44 -11.53 18.49 -4.64
CA MET A 44 -10.65 18.80 -3.53
C MET A 44 -9.40 17.90 -3.49
N ASP A 45 -9.56 16.60 -3.75
CA ASP A 45 -8.44 15.65 -3.81
C ASP A 45 -7.66 15.72 -5.13
N TRP A 46 -8.27 16.25 -6.20
CA TRP A 46 -7.73 16.19 -7.57
C TRP A 46 -6.27 16.66 -7.73
N PRO A 47 -5.80 17.75 -7.10
CA PRO A 47 -4.41 18.18 -7.20
C PRO A 47 -3.41 17.10 -6.80
N LEU A 48 -3.72 16.31 -5.77
CA LEU A 48 -2.92 15.19 -5.31
C LEU A 48 -3.23 13.93 -6.12
N HIS A 49 -4.51 13.56 -6.21
CA HIS A 49 -4.98 12.33 -6.85
C HIS A 49 -4.50 12.18 -8.29
N LYS A 50 -4.51 13.26 -9.09
CA LYS A 50 -4.13 13.21 -10.51
C LYS A 50 -2.72 12.68 -10.73
N THR A 51 -1.82 12.86 -9.77
CA THR A 51 -0.43 12.39 -9.80
C THR A 51 -0.35 10.87 -9.89
N LEU A 52 -1.24 10.18 -9.18
CA LEU A 52 -1.29 8.72 -9.14
C LEU A 52 -2.38 8.14 -10.06
N CYS A 53 -3.50 8.85 -10.25
CA CYS A 53 -4.65 8.39 -11.02
C CYS A 53 -4.28 7.85 -12.41
N LYS A 54 -3.48 8.61 -13.16
CA LYS A 54 -3.01 8.19 -14.50
C LYS A 54 -2.04 7.01 -14.43
N LYS A 55 -1.16 6.98 -13.42
CA LYS A 55 -0.18 5.90 -13.25
C LYS A 55 -0.89 4.59 -12.92
N ILE A 56 -1.89 4.61 -12.04
CA ILE A 56 -2.70 3.43 -11.67
C ILE A 56 -3.36 2.82 -12.90
N THR A 57 -3.95 3.64 -13.78
CA THR A 57 -4.55 3.12 -15.02
C THR A 57 -3.56 2.48 -15.99
N ALA A 58 -2.28 2.85 -15.90
CA ALA A 58 -1.22 2.31 -16.72
C ALA A 58 -0.46 1.16 -16.05
N MET A 59 -0.79 0.80 -14.81
CA MET A 59 -0.12 -0.27 -14.09
C MET A 59 -0.39 -1.62 -14.75
N PRO A 60 0.61 -2.50 -14.84
CA PRO A 60 0.36 -3.88 -15.21
C PRO A 60 -0.54 -4.55 -14.16
N PRO A 61 -1.27 -5.62 -14.53
CA PRO A 61 -2.03 -6.41 -13.58
C PRO A 61 -1.17 -6.87 -12.41
N ARG A 62 -1.80 -7.01 -11.24
CA ARG A 62 -1.16 -7.50 -10.03
C ARG A 62 -0.54 -8.89 -10.28
N PRO A 63 0.78 -9.07 -10.11
CA PRO A 63 1.45 -10.32 -10.46
C PRO A 63 1.03 -11.52 -9.59
N SER A 64 0.80 -11.31 -8.29
CA SER A 64 0.34 -12.35 -7.37
C SER A 64 -0.44 -11.78 -6.17
N PRO A 65 -1.19 -12.62 -5.42
CA PRO A 65 -1.89 -12.22 -4.19
C PRO A 65 -0.98 -11.75 -3.05
N THR A 66 0.33 -11.97 -3.13
CA THR A 66 1.30 -11.47 -2.14
C THR A 66 1.86 -10.09 -2.52
N HIS A 67 1.67 -9.64 -3.76
CA HIS A 67 2.10 -8.30 -4.16
C HIS A 67 1.14 -7.24 -3.63
N LYS A 68 1.65 -6.16 -3.05
CA LYS A 68 0.86 -4.96 -2.74
C LYS A 68 1.39 -3.78 -3.55
N LEU A 69 0.53 -2.78 -3.77
CA LEU A 69 0.91 -1.57 -4.49
C LEU A 69 1.77 -0.70 -3.57
N GLY A 70 2.97 -0.35 -4.02
CA GLY A 70 3.88 0.60 -3.36
C GLY A 70 4.00 1.89 -4.15
N ILE A 71 4.25 2.99 -3.43
CA ILE A 71 4.59 4.29 -4.03
C ILE A 71 6.10 4.48 -3.86
N LEU A 72 6.82 4.50 -4.98
CA LEU A 72 8.26 4.69 -5.03
C LEU A 72 8.60 6.16 -5.26
N PHE A 73 9.43 6.74 -4.41
CA PHE A 73 10.01 8.07 -4.60
C PHE A 73 11.46 7.92 -5.07
N PRO A 74 11.71 7.96 -6.39
CA PRO A 74 13.06 7.90 -6.95
C PRO A 74 13.84 9.20 -6.69
N THR A 75 15.13 9.10 -6.37
CA THR A 75 16.02 10.26 -6.18
C THR A 75 16.19 11.12 -7.46
N TYR A 76 15.99 10.51 -8.63
CA TYR A 76 16.18 11.14 -9.94
C TYR A 76 14.89 11.72 -10.55
N SER A 77 13.74 11.59 -9.89
CA SER A 77 12.46 12.11 -10.41
C SER A 77 11.64 12.83 -9.35
N LYS A 78 11.05 13.95 -9.76
CA LYS A 78 10.14 14.76 -8.91
C LYS A 78 8.73 14.16 -8.81
N SER A 79 8.46 13.07 -9.53
CA SER A 79 7.17 12.38 -9.51
C SER A 79 7.33 10.97 -8.94
N PRO A 80 6.39 10.52 -8.08
CA PRO A 80 6.41 9.16 -7.57
C PRO A 80 6.07 8.16 -8.68
N ASP A 81 6.62 6.96 -8.55
CA ASP A 81 6.27 5.81 -9.37
C ASP A 81 5.45 4.80 -8.59
N LEU A 82 4.72 3.96 -9.32
CA LEU A 82 3.93 2.89 -8.73
C LEU A 82 4.58 1.56 -9.05
N VAL A 83 4.77 0.74 -8.02
CA VAL A 83 5.45 -0.54 -8.13
C VAL A 83 4.68 -1.63 -7.41
N TRP A 84 4.73 -2.85 -7.94
CA TRP A 84 4.23 -4.03 -7.24
C TRP A 84 5.35 -4.56 -6.33
N VAL A 85 5.09 -4.58 -5.03
CA VAL A 85 6.04 -5.03 -4.01
C VAL A 85 5.59 -6.38 -3.47
N ASN A 86 6.43 -7.40 -3.59
CA ASN A 86 6.12 -8.73 -3.09
C ASN A 86 6.27 -8.77 -1.56
N PHE A 87 5.31 -9.34 -0.83
CA PHE A 87 5.44 -9.54 0.62
C PHE A 87 5.70 -11.02 0.92
N LYS A 88 6.90 -11.30 1.44
CA LYS A 88 7.33 -12.63 1.89
C LYS A 88 6.83 -12.86 3.31
N LYS A 89 6.27 -14.05 3.56
CA LYS A 89 5.96 -14.48 4.93
C LYS A 89 7.27 -14.85 5.61
N ILE A 90 7.50 -14.33 6.81
CA ILE A 90 8.65 -14.67 7.63
C ILE A 90 8.20 -15.08 9.03
N GLU A 91 8.97 -15.98 9.63
CA GLU A 91 8.87 -16.38 11.03
C GLU A 91 10.07 -15.80 11.75
N ILE A 92 9.84 -15.04 12.82
CA ILE A 92 10.89 -14.42 13.61
C ILE A 92 11.14 -15.31 14.82
N PRO A 93 12.36 -15.83 15.03
CA PRO A 93 12.69 -16.63 16.21
C PRO A 93 12.37 -15.85 17.49
N GLY A 94 11.52 -16.40 18.35
CA GLY A 94 11.14 -15.78 19.63
C GLY A 94 9.97 -14.79 19.57
N ALA A 95 9.37 -14.54 18.40
CA ALA A 95 8.13 -13.79 18.28
C ALA A 95 6.96 -14.71 17.88
N GLU A 96 5.83 -14.61 18.58
CA GLU A 96 4.63 -15.34 18.20
C GLU A 96 3.95 -14.65 16.99
N GLY A 97 3.76 -15.40 15.90
CA GLY A 97 2.95 -14.98 14.75
C GLY A 97 3.67 -14.97 13.40
N GLN A 98 2.89 -14.87 12.31
CA GLN A 98 3.40 -14.70 10.95
C GLN A 98 3.57 -13.21 10.62
N PHE A 99 4.76 -12.85 10.15
CA PHE A 99 5.07 -11.50 9.69
C PHE A 99 5.15 -11.49 8.16
N HIS A 100 4.89 -10.33 7.57
CA HIS A 100 4.92 -10.14 6.12
C HIS A 100 5.95 -9.06 5.79
N LEU A 101 7.12 -9.45 5.32
CA LEU A 101 8.19 -8.52 4.98
C LEU A 101 8.13 -8.15 3.50
N PRO A 102 8.13 -6.86 3.13
CA PRO A 102 8.21 -6.47 1.73
C PRO A 102 9.62 -6.73 1.18
N ASP A 103 9.67 -7.33 -0.01
CA ASP A 103 10.88 -7.53 -0.80
C ASP A 103 11.24 -6.21 -1.50
N VAL A 104 12.07 -5.41 -0.83
CA VAL A 104 12.41 -4.04 -1.24
C VAL A 104 13.81 -3.89 -1.81
N ASP A 105 14.63 -4.94 -1.77
CA ASP A 105 16.03 -4.91 -2.20
C ASP A 105 16.17 -4.42 -3.65
N ARG A 106 15.23 -4.83 -4.51
CA ARG A 106 15.16 -4.39 -5.91
C ARG A 106 14.94 -2.88 -6.08
N PHE A 107 14.36 -2.22 -5.08
CA PHE A 107 14.03 -0.79 -5.12
C PHE A 107 15.00 0.08 -4.31
N LEU A 108 15.82 -0.53 -3.44
CA LEU A 108 16.73 0.16 -2.53
C LEU A 108 18.21 0.09 -2.97
N THR A 109 18.48 -0.17 -4.24
CA THR A 109 19.85 -0.22 -4.77
C THR A 109 20.49 1.17 -4.69
N TYR A 110 21.24 1.43 -3.63
CA TYR A 110 22.19 2.50 -3.53
C TYR A 110 23.57 1.93 -3.89
N ASP A 111 24.36 2.64 -4.69
CA ASP A 111 25.68 2.20 -5.18
C ASP A 111 26.77 2.08 -4.08
N SER A 112 26.42 2.09 -2.78
CA SER A 112 27.39 1.83 -1.71
C SER A 112 27.20 0.43 -1.14
N GLY A 113 28.30 -0.31 -0.99
CA GLY A 113 28.36 -1.67 -0.46
C GLY A 113 27.99 -1.80 1.02
N ASP A 114 27.08 -0.99 1.53
CA ASP A 114 26.54 -1.08 2.88
C ASP A 114 25.23 -1.88 2.84
N SER A 115 25.27 -3.11 3.36
CA SER A 115 24.05 -3.92 3.50
C SER A 115 23.14 -3.27 4.54
N PHE A 116 21.99 -2.72 4.11
CA PHE A 116 21.03 -2.13 5.05
C PHE A 116 20.34 -3.23 5.86
N ASP A 117 20.31 -3.04 7.18
CA ASP A 117 19.61 -3.96 8.09
C ASP A 117 18.09 -3.84 7.90
N SER A 118 17.53 -4.82 7.19
CA SER A 118 16.12 -4.90 6.82
C SER A 118 15.19 -4.92 8.03
N GLU A 119 15.72 -5.31 9.20
CA GLU A 119 15.00 -5.41 10.46
C GLU A 119 14.60 -4.03 11.00
N GLN A 120 15.49 -3.03 10.87
CA GLN A 120 15.27 -1.68 11.38
C GLN A 120 14.34 -0.84 10.50
N LEU A 121 14.40 -1.03 9.18
CA LEU A 121 13.58 -0.26 8.22
C LEU A 121 12.10 -0.68 8.20
N LEU A 122 11.79 -1.93 8.56
CA LEU A 122 10.52 -2.53 8.16
C LEU A 122 9.72 -3.13 9.32
N ILE A 123 10.34 -3.62 10.39
CA ILE A 123 9.59 -4.27 11.47
C ILE A 123 8.89 -3.23 12.35
N LYS A 124 9.60 -2.22 12.86
CA LYS A 124 9.00 -1.14 13.68
C LYS A 124 7.81 -0.44 13.00
N PRO A 125 7.89 0.02 11.73
CA PRO A 125 6.74 0.64 11.07
C PRO A 125 5.61 -0.34 10.75
N GLN A 126 5.84 -1.66 10.66
CA GLN A 126 4.75 -2.64 10.49
C GLN A 126 3.84 -2.73 11.72
N TRP A 127 4.37 -2.56 12.92
CA TRP A 127 3.55 -2.43 14.14
C TRP A 127 2.68 -1.18 14.07
N ILE A 128 3.23 -0.05 13.62
CA ILE A 128 2.51 1.22 13.47
C ILE A 128 1.43 1.12 12.37
N MET A 129 1.75 0.55 11.21
CA MET A 129 0.80 0.37 10.09
C MET A 129 -0.36 -0.56 10.45
N ARG A 130 -0.12 -1.63 11.25
CA ARG A 130 -1.17 -2.51 11.77
C ARG A 130 -2.10 -1.77 12.74
N THR A 131 -1.56 -0.95 13.65
CA THR A 131 -2.34 -0.16 14.61
C THR A 131 -3.21 0.90 13.93
N LEU A 132 -2.74 1.47 12.81
CA LEU A 132 -3.42 2.55 12.10
C LEU A 132 -4.23 2.10 10.87
N ASN A 133 -4.30 0.79 10.59
CA ASN A 133 -4.99 0.21 9.41
C ASN A 133 -4.54 0.83 8.07
N ILE A 134 -3.27 1.22 7.96
CA ILE A 134 -2.69 1.84 6.75
C ILE A 134 -2.17 0.73 5.83
N ASN A 135 -2.71 0.64 4.62
CA ASN A 135 -2.37 -0.41 3.64
C ASN A 135 -1.36 0.01 2.56
N ILE A 136 -0.85 1.24 2.62
CA ILE A 136 0.06 1.80 1.60
C ILE A 136 1.49 1.76 2.12
N LEU A 137 2.37 1.07 1.40
CA LEU A 137 3.81 1.08 1.65
C LEU A 137 4.44 2.22 0.82
N LEU A 138 5.01 3.21 1.51
CA LEU A 138 5.80 4.26 0.88
C LEU A 138 7.27 3.79 0.83
N LEU A 139 7.83 3.72 -0.37
CA LEU A 139 9.21 3.33 -0.62
C LEU A 139 10.03 4.56 -1.03
N PHE A 140 11.07 4.86 -0.28
CA PHE A 140 11.99 5.95 -0.59
C PHE A 140 13.33 5.33 -0.98
N THR A 141 13.81 5.70 -2.17
CA THR A 141 15.12 5.23 -2.69
C THR A 141 16.31 5.84 -1.93
N CYS A 142 16.06 6.85 -1.12
CA CYS A 142 16.95 7.35 -0.08
C CYS A 142 16.25 7.02 1.25
N GLY A 143 16.93 6.42 2.23
CA GLY A 143 16.35 5.89 3.49
C GLY A 143 15.65 6.90 4.43
N ILE A 144 15.14 8.01 3.92
CA ILE A 144 14.53 9.11 4.66
C ILE A 144 13.02 8.89 4.70
N ILE A 145 12.54 8.13 5.68
CA ILE A 145 11.18 8.30 6.25
C ILE A 145 11.06 7.86 7.72
N LEU A 146 12.09 7.28 8.35
CA LEU A 146 12.02 7.03 9.79
C LEU A 146 12.33 8.25 10.67
N ASP A 147 13.00 9.29 10.15
CA ASP A 147 13.36 10.47 10.95
C ASP A 147 12.23 11.49 11.15
N LEU A 148 11.08 11.35 10.49
CA LEU A 148 9.95 12.29 10.63
C LEU A 148 8.91 11.88 11.67
N MET A 149 9.08 10.73 12.34
CA MET A 149 8.24 10.31 13.46
C MET A 149 8.92 10.42 14.83
N ASP A 150 10.18 10.88 14.90
CA ASP A 150 10.96 10.98 16.16
C ASP A 150 11.09 12.43 16.69
N GLN A 151 10.37 13.40 16.12
CA GLN A 151 10.31 14.78 16.63
C GLN A 151 8.91 15.17 17.09
N GLY A 152 8.38 14.41 18.04
CA GLY A 152 7.15 14.72 18.79
C GLY A 152 7.26 14.28 20.24
#